data_AF-A0A1D7P3B2-F1
#
_entry.id   AF-A0A1D7P3B2-F1
#
_cell.length_a   1.000
_cell.length_b   1.000
_cell.length_c   1.000
_cell.angle_alpha   90.00
_cell.angle_beta   90.00
_cell.angle_gamma   90.00
#
_symmetry.space_group_name_H-M   'P 1'
#
loop_
_entity.id
_entity.type
_entity.pdbx_description
1 polymer ?
#
loop_
_entity_poly.entity_id
_entity_poly.type
_entity_poly.pdbx_seq_one_letter_code
_entity_poly.pdbx_strand_id
1 'polypeptide(L)' 'MIFTDLAASVEEARYRCRETGRPFAVVQRNTGDLAVLTEQWVMRKQLRVMYSTRHDRVHTVLPGIK' A
#
# COMPACT_ATOMS: atom_id res chain seq x y z
N MET A 1 4.65 10.33 3.26
CA MET A 1 5.98 9.85 2.85
C MET A 1 5.87 9.30 1.45
N ILE A 2 6.86 9.61 0.61
CA ILE A 2 6.96 9.13 -0.78
C ILE A 2 8.03 8.04 -0.78
N PHE A 3 7.75 6.93 -1.43
CA PHE A 3 8.65 5.78 -1.53
C PHE A 3 8.99 5.53 -3.00
N THR A 4 10.22 5.13 -3.27
CA THR A 4 10.66 4.65 -4.59
C THR A 4 10.88 3.14 -4.59
N ASP A 5 11.07 2.55 -3.41
CA ASP A 5 11.24 1.11 -3.21
C ASP A 5 9.95 0.47 -2.64
N LEU A 6 9.52 -0.62 -3.29
CA LEU A 6 8.31 -1.33 -2.91
C LEU A 6 8.47 -2.02 -1.55
N ALA A 7 9.62 -2.65 -1.29
CA ALA A 7 9.82 -3.38 -0.03
C ALA A 7 9.76 -2.43 1.18
N ALA A 8 10.43 -1.28 1.11
CA ALA A 8 10.36 -0.24 2.13
C ALA A 8 8.92 0.27 2.35
N SER A 9 8.15 0.46 1.27
CA SER A 9 6.76 0.91 1.39
C SER A 9 5.83 -0.14 2.02
N VAL A 10 6.09 -1.43 1.78
CA VAL A 10 5.35 -2.54 2.39
C VAL A 10 5.64 -2.63 3.89
N GLU A 11 6.92 -2.54 4.28
CA GLU A 11 7.30 -2.54 5.71
C GLU A 11 6.72 -1.34 6.45
N GLU A 12 6.72 -0.15 5.85
CA GLU A 12 6.06 1.02 6.43
C GLU A 12 4.55 0.78 6.61
N ALA A 13 3.88 0.20 5.62
CA ALA A 13 2.46 -0.11 5.71
C ALA A 13 2.18 -1.09 6.86
N ARG A 14 3.02 -2.13 7.02
CA ARG A 14 2.94 -3.09 8.13
C ARG A 14 3.16 -2.40 9.48
N TYR A 15 4.17 -1.55 9.58
CA TYR A 15 4.45 -0.77 10.79
C TYR A 15 3.25 0.08 11.20
N ARG A 16 2.71 0.91 10.30
CA ARG A 16 1.52 1.74 10.58
C ARG A 16 0.28 0.92 10.92
N CYS A 17 0.10 -0.24 10.27
CA CYS A 17 -1.01 -1.14 10.58
C CYS A 17 -0.91 -1.69 12.00
N ARG A 18 0.30 -2.02 12.48
CA ARG A 18 0.53 -2.45 13.87
C ARG A 18 0.30 -1.32 14.86
N GLU A 19 0.80 -0.12 14.58
CA GLU A 19 0.69 1.04 15.48
C GLU A 19 -0.76 1.53 15.64
N THR A 20 -1.56 1.47 14.57
CA THR A 20 -2.90 2.07 14.56
C THR A 20 -4.05 1.06 14.57
N GLY A 21 -3.76 -0.23 14.35
CA GLY A 21 -4.77 -1.28 14.16
C GLY A 21 -5.62 -1.13 12.90
N ARG A 22 -5.27 -0.21 11.98
CA ARG A 22 -6.04 0.06 10.75
C ARG A 22 -5.35 -0.50 9.52
N PRO A 23 -6.10 -0.96 8.50
CA PRO A 23 -5.51 -1.44 7.26
C PRO A 23 -4.95 -0.29 6.41
N PHE A 24 -3.75 -0.51 5.88
CA PHE A 24 -3.04 0.37 4.95
C PHE A 24 -2.79 -0.34 3.63
N ALA A 25 -2.63 0.44 2.58
CA ALA A 25 -2.30 -0.03 1.25
C ALA A 25 -1.18 0.81 0.65
N VAL A 26 -0.32 0.15 -0.13
CA VAL A 26 0.65 0.78 -1.01
C VAL A 26 -0.02 0.99 -2.36
N VAL A 27 0.06 2.22 -2.87
CA VAL A 27 -0.44 2.58 -4.20
C VAL A 27 0.68 3.19 -5.02
N GLN A 28 0.63 2.96 -6.34
CA GLN A 28 1.46 3.69 -7.30
C GLN A 28 0.73 4.95 -7.74
N ARG A 29 1.40 6.10 -7.69
CA ARG A 29 0.91 7.35 -8.25
C ARG A 29 1.30 7.44 -9.73
N ASN A 30 0.63 8.32 -10.47
CA ASN A 30 0.92 8.56 -11.89
C ASN A 30 2.36 9.06 -12.15
N THR A 31 3.05 9.58 -11.13
CA THR A 31 4.45 10.00 -11.18
C THR A 31 5.44 8.85 -11.05
N GLY A 32 4.97 7.61 -10.84
CA GLY A 32 5.81 6.43 -10.56
C GLY A 32 6.12 6.24 -9.08
N ASP A 33 5.88 7.27 -8.27
CA ASP A 33 6.08 7.24 -6.82
C ASP A 33 5.10 6.32 -6.09
N LEU A 34 5.58 5.72 -5.00
CA LEU A 34 4.77 4.88 -4.12
C LEU A 34 4.32 5.67 -2.89
N ALA A 35 3.08 5.42 -2.47
CA ALA A 35 2.52 6.02 -1.28
C ALA A 35 1.80 4.99 -0.42
N VAL A 36 1.97 5.11 0.90
CA VAL A 36 1.24 4.31 1.91
C VAL A 36 0.05 5.11 2.41
N LEU A 37 -1.16 4.58 2.18
CA LEU A 37 -2.42 5.26 2.48
C LEU A 37 -3.36 4.30 3.21
N THR A 38 -4.30 4.83 3.99
CA THR A 38 -5.32 4.00 4.60
C THR A 38 -6.22 3.39 3.53
N GLU A 39 -6.65 2.15 3.72
CA GLU A 39 -7.49 1.44 2.75
C GLU A 39 -8.77 2.22 2.41
N GLN A 40 -9.36 2.88 3.41
CA GLN A 40 -10.52 3.77 3.24
C GLN A 40 -10.26 4.91 2.24
N TRP A 41 -9.06 5.51 2.27
CA TRP A 41 -8.72 6.59 1.36
C TRP A 41 -8.49 6.07 -0.06
N VAL A 42 -7.85 4.90 -0.17
CA VAL A 42 -7.63 4.23 -1.45
C VAL A 42 -8.96 3.86 -2.13
N MET A 43 -9.91 3.28 -1.38
CA MET A 43 -11.25 2.97 -1.89
C MET A 43 -12.00 4.22 -2.36
N ARG A 44 -11.98 5.30 -1.57
CA ARG A 44 -12.64 6.58 -1.92
C ARG A 44 -12.07 7.21 -3.19
N LYS A 45 -10.77 7.06 -3.42
CA LYS A 45 -10.07 7.64 -4.56
C LYS A 45 -9.91 6.66 -5.73
N GLN A 46 -10.41 5.43 -5.59
CA GLN A 46 -10.29 4.33 -6.57
C GLN A 46 -8.84 4.15 -7.06
N LEU A 47 -7.88 4.25 -6.14
CA LEU A 47 -6.46 4.18 -6.50
C LEU A 47 -6.04 2.74 -6.79
N ARG A 48 -5.08 2.59 -7.69
CA ARG A 48 -4.50 1.29 -8.02
C ARG A 48 -3.63 0.79 -6.86
N VAL A 49 -4.09 -0.24 -6.20
CA VAL A 49 -3.40 -0.89 -5.07
C VAL A 49 -2.34 -1.84 -5.61
N MET A 50 -1.11 -1.69 -5.09
CA MET A 50 -0.01 -2.63 -5.31
C MET A 50 0.01 -3.70 -4.21
N TYR A 51 -0.27 -3.29 -2.98
CA TYR A 51 -0.24 -4.14 -1.79
C TYR A 51 -1.22 -3.60 -0.73
N SER A 52 -1.80 -4.49 0.08
CA SER A 52 -2.70 -4.12 1.18
C SER A 52 -2.42 -4.98 2.42
N THR A 53 -2.29 -4.34 3.58
CA THR A 53 -2.03 -5.03 4.85
C THR A 53 -3.20 -5.91 5.29
N ARG A 54 -4.41 -5.64 4.79
CA ARG A 54 -5.59 -6.47 5.04
C ARG A 54 -5.43 -7.90 4.53
N HIS A 55 -4.64 -8.09 3.48
CA HIS A 55 -4.40 -9.39 2.82
C HIS A 55 -2.92 -9.80 2.88
N ASP A 56 -2.14 -9.20 3.78
CA ASP A 56 -0.69 -9.41 3.89
C ASP A 56 -0.32 -10.88 4.09
N ARG A 57 -1.14 -11.61 4.86
CA ARG A 57 -0.93 -13.03 5.17
C ARG A 57 -1.30 -13.99 4.03
N VAL A 58 -1.85 -13.49 2.92
CA VAL A 58 -2.40 -14.31 1.83
C VAL A 58 -1.59 -14.15 0.53
N HIS A 59 -0.36 -13.61 0.61
CA HIS A 59 0.51 -13.35 -0.55
C HIS A 59 -0.16 -12.52 -1.65
N THR A 60 -0.46 -11.25 -1.37
CA THR A 60 -1.05 -10.38 -2.41
C THR A 60 0.00 -9.40 -2.94
N VAL A 61 0.80 -9.86 -3.89
CA VAL A 61 1.40 -8.97 -4.90
C VAL A 61 0.49 -9.10 -6.12
N LEU A 62 -0.39 -8.12 -6.35
CA LEU A 62 -1.27 -8.16 -7.51
C LEU A 62 -0.42 -8.07 -8.79
N PRO A 63 -0.44 -9.09 -9.67
CA PRO A 63 0.35 -9.07 -10.90
C PRO A 63 -0.29 -8.04 -11.84
N GLY A 64 0.46 -6.99 -12.17
CA GLY A 64 -0.04 -5.94 -13.07
C GLY A 64 0.75 -4.65 -13.06
N ILE A 65 1.81 -4.54 -12.26
CA ILE A 65 2.72 -3.41 -12.29
C ILE A 65 3.67 -3.65 -13.46
N LYS A 66 3.32 -3.06 -14.60
CA LYS A 66 4.25 -2.80 -15.70
C LYS A 66 4.91 -1.46 -15.45
#